data_AF-A0A2X2SNC0-F1
#
_entry.id   AF-A0A2X2SNC0-F1
#
_cell.length_a   1.000
_cell.length_b   1.000
_cell.length_c   1.000
_cell.angle_alpha   90.00
_cell.angle_beta   90.00
_cell.angle_gamma   90.00
#
_symmetry.space_group_name_H-M   'P 1'
#
loop_
_entity.id
_entity.type
_entity.pdbx_description
1 polymer ?
#
loop_
_entity_poly.entity_id
_entity_poly.type
_entity_poly.pdbx_seq_one_letter_code
_entity_poly.pdbx_strand_id
1 'polypeptide(L)'
;MKRILLIALSVIAFTACTKKDNEDTKHPKELQGTWVYENSKLPDGKLFTEIITSKQMQCAKENKYIFYGEFFTSEEHTLKGDDCEKKNATVKYFVENSKLCQIVLTRG
;
A
#
# COMPACT_ATOMS: atom_id res chain seq x y z
N MET A 1 -23.34 3.65 -38.02
CA MET A 1 -21.93 3.70 -37.59
C MET A 1 -21.68 4.97 -36.78
N LYS A 2 -21.32 4.85 -35.49
CA LYS A 2 -20.41 5.74 -34.75
C LYS A 2 -20.18 5.11 -33.38
N ARG A 3 -18.98 4.54 -33.19
CA ARG A 3 -18.52 3.93 -31.94
C ARG A 3 -18.12 5.06 -30.99
N ILE A 4 -18.82 5.21 -29.88
CA ILE A 4 -18.38 6.11 -28.80
C ILE A 4 -17.39 5.31 -27.97
N LEU A 5 -16.11 5.64 -28.14
CA LEU A 5 -15.01 5.07 -27.39
C LEU A 5 -15.08 5.67 -25.97
N LEU A 6 -15.62 4.93 -25.01
CA LEU A 6 -15.52 5.27 -23.60
C LEU A 6 -14.10 4.92 -23.15
N ILE A 7 -13.25 5.95 -23.05
CA ILE A 7 -11.95 5.86 -22.39
C ILE A 7 -12.24 5.62 -20.92
N ALA A 8 -12.14 4.35 -20.51
CA ALA A 8 -12.19 3.98 -19.11
C ALA A 8 -11.03 4.68 -18.40
N LEU A 9 -11.35 5.61 -17.50
CA LEU A 9 -10.41 6.11 -16.51
C LEU A 9 -9.93 4.90 -15.70
N SER A 10 -8.72 4.42 -16.00
CA SER A 10 -8.03 3.43 -15.19
C SER A 10 -7.63 4.10 -13.88
N VAL A 11 -8.60 4.22 -12.98
CA VAL A 11 -8.35 4.37 -11.55
C VAL A 11 -7.49 3.18 -11.16
N ILE A 12 -6.35 3.45 -10.52
CA ILE A 12 -5.55 2.41 -9.87
C ILE A 12 -6.48 1.79 -8.82
N ALA A 13 -7.14 0.70 -9.19
CA ALA A 13 -7.92 -0.07 -8.26
C ALA A 13 -6.91 -0.69 -7.30
N PHE A 14 -6.71 -0.05 -6.14
CA PHE A 14 -6.47 -0.81 -4.94
C PHE A 14 -7.56 -1.87 -4.94
N THR A 15 -7.21 -3.12 -5.24
CA THR A 15 -8.19 -4.20 -5.22
C THR A 15 -8.65 -4.27 -3.78
N ALA A 16 -9.79 -3.67 -3.47
CA ALA A 16 -10.47 -3.84 -2.21
C ALA A 16 -10.76 -5.34 -2.13
N CYS A 17 -9.91 -6.09 -1.42
CA CYS A 17 -10.12 -7.51 -1.27
C CYS A 17 -11.38 -7.65 -0.41
N THR A 18 -12.46 -8.11 -1.02
CA THR A 18 -13.69 -8.40 -0.31
C THR A 18 -13.49 -9.69 0.46
N LYS A 19 -13.39 -9.58 1.79
CA LYS A 19 -13.43 -10.74 2.67
C LYS A 19 -14.75 -11.48 2.39
N LYS A 20 -14.68 -12.70 1.85
CA LYS A 20 -15.83 -13.61 1.86
C LYS A 20 -15.93 -14.16 3.28
N ASP A 21 -17.14 -14.20 3.83
CA ASP A 21 -17.42 -14.57 5.23
C ASP A 21 -16.95 -15.98 5.64
N ASN A 22 -16.42 -16.78 4.71
CA ASN A 22 -16.09 -18.19 4.87
C ASN A 22 -14.67 -18.58 4.43
N GLU A 23 -13.77 -17.62 4.18
CA GLU A 23 -12.37 -17.92 3.85
C GLU A 23 -11.45 -17.70 5.05
N ASP A 24 -10.56 -18.67 5.29
CA ASP A 24 -9.47 -18.56 6.24
C ASP A 24 -8.54 -17.41 5.83
N THR A 25 -8.66 -16.27 6.51
CA THR A 25 -7.74 -15.15 6.33
C THR A 25 -6.34 -15.55 6.78
N LYS A 26 -5.38 -15.48 5.84
CA LYS A 26 -3.98 -15.82 6.12
C LYS A 26 -3.23 -14.61 6.64
N HIS A 27 -2.52 -14.81 7.75
CA HIS A 27 -1.56 -13.86 8.31
C HIS A 27 -0.18 -14.55 8.39
N PRO A 28 0.59 -14.53 7.29
CA PRO A 28 1.88 -15.23 7.21
C PRO A 28 2.81 -14.81 8.36
N LYS A 29 3.44 -15.78 9.02
CA LYS A 29 4.41 -15.50 10.10
C LYS A 29 5.64 -14.76 9.57
N GLU A 30 5.94 -14.96 8.29
CA GLU A 30 7.03 -14.36 7.54
C GLU A 30 6.89 -12.84 7.42
N LEU A 31 5.65 -12.32 7.46
CA LEU A 31 5.40 -10.88 7.45
C LEU A 31 5.56 -10.24 8.83
N GLN A 32 5.52 -11.01 9.92
CA GLN A 32 5.53 -10.47 11.28
C GLN A 32 6.84 -9.72 11.58
N GLY A 33 6.72 -8.56 12.20
CA GLY A 33 7.87 -7.72 12.57
C GLY A 33 7.84 -6.34 11.94
N THR A 34 9.00 -5.68 11.96
CA THR A 34 9.19 -4.32 11.47
C THR A 34 9.87 -4.34 10.11
N TRP A 35 9.28 -3.63 9.16
CA TRP A 35 9.77 -3.44 7.80
C TRP A 35 10.04 -1.96 7.56
N VAL A 36 11.15 -1.69 6.90
CA VAL A 36 11.55 -0.35 6.48
C VAL A 36 11.68 -0.32 4.97
N TYR A 37 11.47 0.85 4.38
CA TYR A 37 11.61 1.01 2.95
C TYR A 37 13.09 0.88 2.53
N GLU A 38 13.37 -0.03 1.59
CA GLU A 38 14.71 -0.19 1.00
C GLU A 38 14.73 0.30 -0.46
N ASN A 39 13.83 -0.23 -1.30
CA ASN A 39 13.76 0.03 -2.73
C ASN A 39 12.35 -0.30 -3.27
N SER A 40 11.88 0.44 -4.27
CA SER A 40 10.74 0.05 -5.12
C SER A 40 11.11 0.09 -6.61
N LYS A 41 10.70 -0.94 -7.33
CA LYS A 41 10.78 -1.03 -8.80
C LYS A 41 9.41 -0.87 -9.41
N LEU A 42 9.35 -0.14 -10.52
CA LEU A 42 8.18 -0.02 -11.37
C LEU A 42 7.95 -1.32 -12.16
N PRO A 43 6.73 -1.54 -12.70
CA PRO A 43 6.43 -2.74 -13.50
C PRO A 43 7.30 -2.90 -14.76
N ASP A 44 7.83 -1.79 -15.30
CA ASP A 44 8.77 -1.78 -16.42
C ASP A 44 10.23 -2.02 -15.99
N GLY A 45 10.48 -2.27 -14.69
CA GLY A 45 11.79 -2.59 -14.13
C GLY A 45 12.62 -1.37 -13.71
N LYS A 46 12.18 -0.14 -14.01
CA LYS A 46 12.86 1.08 -13.59
C LYS A 46 12.77 1.28 -12.08
N LEU A 47 13.77 1.95 -11.49
CA LEU A 47 13.69 2.29 -10.08
C LEU A 47 12.69 3.41 -9.87
N PHE A 48 11.88 3.33 -8.81
CA PHE A 48 10.96 4.40 -8.43
C PHE A 48 11.71 5.70 -8.11
N THR A 49 12.98 5.61 -7.67
CA THR A 49 13.89 6.75 -7.50
C THR A 49 14.10 7.56 -8.78
N GLU A 50 13.89 6.98 -9.96
CA GLU A 50 14.07 7.66 -11.25
C GLU A 50 12.92 8.62 -11.58
N ILE A 51 11.76 8.47 -10.91
CA ILE A 51 10.57 9.27 -11.20
C ILE A 51 10.21 10.27 -10.09
N ILE A 52 10.83 10.16 -8.91
CA ILE A 52 10.63 11.10 -7.80
C ILE A 52 11.92 11.86 -7.48
N THR A 53 11.77 13.02 -6.84
CA THR A 53 12.93 13.81 -6.40
C THR A 53 13.68 13.12 -5.25
N SER A 54 14.97 13.45 -5.10
CA SER A 54 15.78 12.94 -3.97
C SER A 54 15.18 13.27 -2.61
N LYS A 55 14.52 14.43 -2.46
CA LYS A 55 13.86 14.86 -1.23
C LYS A 55 12.62 14.01 -0.93
N GLN A 56 11.79 13.73 -1.94
CA GLN A 56 10.66 12.81 -1.80
C GLN A 56 11.13 11.39 -1.42
N MET A 57 12.23 10.93 -2.03
CA MET A 57 12.82 9.64 -1.71
C MET A 57 13.36 9.56 -0.28
N GLN A 58 14.05 10.59 0.19
CA GLN A 58 14.51 10.66 1.58
C GLN A 58 13.34 10.61 2.56
N CYS A 59 12.27 11.34 2.28
CA CYS A 59 11.04 11.30 3.05
C CYS A 59 10.44 9.88 3.11
N ALA A 60 10.27 9.24 1.95
CA ALA A 60 9.68 7.91 1.86
C ALA A 60 10.53 6.80 2.53
N LYS A 61 11.85 6.99 2.64
CA LYS A 61 12.75 6.07 3.37
C LYS A 61 12.48 6.01 4.87
N GLU A 62 11.84 7.03 5.42
CA GLU A 62 11.41 7.05 6.83
C GLU A 62 10.14 6.22 7.05
N ASN A 63 9.51 5.69 5.99
CA ASN A 63 8.35 4.84 6.11
C ASN A 63 8.67 3.56 6.88
N LYS A 64 7.79 3.22 7.82
CA LYS A 64 7.89 2.03 8.65
C LYS A 64 6.57 1.28 8.66
N TYR A 65 6.63 -0.04 8.51
CA TYR A 65 5.46 -0.92 8.55
C TYR A 65 5.69 -2.00 9.60
N ILE A 66 4.73 -2.19 10.50
CA ILE A 66 4.83 -3.16 11.60
C ILE A 66 3.65 -4.11 11.48
N PHE A 67 3.92 -5.37 11.19
CA PHE A 67 2.89 -6.41 11.13
C PHE A 67 2.90 -7.22 12.43
N TYR A 68 1.73 -7.37 13.04
CA TYR A 68 1.55 -8.12 14.27
C TYR A 68 0.15 -8.77 14.31
N GLY A 69 0.11 -10.10 14.37
CA GLY A 69 -1.14 -10.86 14.32
C GLY A 69 -1.97 -10.50 13.07
N GLU A 70 -3.23 -10.10 13.28
CA GLU A 70 -4.17 -9.68 12.23
C GLU A 70 -4.07 -8.19 11.84
N PHE A 71 -3.13 -7.44 12.42
CA PHE A 71 -3.00 -6.00 12.25
C PHE A 71 -1.67 -5.61 11.60
N PHE A 72 -1.68 -4.51 10.85
CA PHE A 72 -0.45 -3.77 10.59
C PHE A 72 -0.61 -2.31 10.95
N THR A 73 0.47 -1.72 11.43
CA THR A 73 0.63 -0.29 11.63
C THR A 73 1.57 0.25 10.56
N SER A 74 1.18 1.32 9.89
CA SER A 74 2.08 2.11 9.04
C SER A 74 2.37 3.46 9.68
N GLU A 75 3.62 3.87 9.55
CA GLU A 75 4.12 5.22 9.80
C GLU A 75 4.62 5.72 8.44
N GLU A 76 3.78 6.49 7.75
CA GLU A 76 4.02 6.98 6.40
C GLU A 76 4.45 8.45 6.43
N HIS A 77 5.56 8.74 5.77
CA HIS A 77 6.15 10.05 5.60
C HIS A 77 5.96 10.50 4.15
N THR A 78 5.28 11.63 3.98
CA THR A 78 5.01 12.21 2.66
C THR A 78 5.52 13.64 2.62
N LEU A 79 6.24 13.98 1.55
CA LEU A 79 6.69 15.34 1.33
C LEU A 79 5.50 16.23 0.97
N LYS A 80 5.26 17.29 1.76
CA LYS A 80 4.31 18.37 1.44
C LYS A 80 5.04 19.71 1.46
N GLY A 81 5.16 20.33 0.29
CA GLY A 81 6.03 21.49 0.13
C GLY A 81 7.47 21.10 0.45
N ASP A 82 8.03 21.71 1.50
CA ASP A 82 9.39 21.42 1.96
C ASP A 82 9.48 20.50 3.18
N ASP A 83 8.35 20.13 3.78
CA ASP A 83 8.30 19.36 5.03
C ASP A 83 7.89 17.91 4.80
N CYS A 84 8.48 17.01 5.59
CA CYS A 84 8.09 15.61 5.67
C CYS A 84 7.01 15.43 6.71
N GLU A 85 5.76 15.32 6.26
CA GLU A 85 4.64 15.07 7.15
C GLU A 85 4.49 13.58 7.44
N LYS A 86 4.38 13.26 8.73
CA LYS A 86 4.08 11.92 9.21
C LYS A 86 2.58 11.68 9.35
N LYS A 87 2.14 10.49 8.92
CA LYS A 87 0.83 9.93 9.21
C LYS A 87 0.95 8.51 9.73
N ASN A 88 0.16 8.19 10.74
CA ASN A 88 0.09 6.86 11.29
C ASN A 88 -1.28 6.24 10.97
N ALA A 89 -1.29 4.97 10.60
CA ALA A 89 -2.51 4.20 10.44
C ALA A 89 -2.32 2.81 11.06
N THR A 90 -3.39 2.26 11.63
CA THR A 90 -3.44 0.86 12.05
C THR A 90 -4.68 0.25 11.42
N VAL A 91 -4.50 -0.84 10.68
CA VAL A 91 -5.60 -1.52 9.99
C VAL A 91 -5.48 -3.03 10.16
N LYS A 92 -6.62 -3.71 10.06
CA LYS A 92 -6.62 -5.16 9.90
C LYS A 92 -6.18 -5.52 8.49
N TYR A 93 -5.45 -6.61 8.34
CA TYR A 93 -5.01 -7.08 7.03
C TYR A 93 -5.13 -8.59 6.89
N PHE A 94 -5.11 -9.07 5.65
CA PHE A 94 -4.89 -10.46 5.32
C PHE A 94 -4.09 -10.56 4.03
N VAL A 95 -3.58 -11.75 3.73
CA VAL A 95 -2.89 -12.02 2.46
C VAL A 95 -3.72 -12.98 1.61
N GLU A 96 -4.04 -12.57 0.39
CA GLU A 96 -4.76 -13.36 -0.59
C GLU A 96 -3.99 -13.36 -1.91
N ASN A 97 -3.71 -14.54 -2.48
CA ASN A 97 -2.98 -14.66 -3.75
C ASN A 97 -1.68 -13.83 -3.80
N SER A 98 -0.92 -13.84 -2.70
CA SER A 98 0.32 -13.07 -2.52
C SER A 98 0.14 -11.55 -2.54
N LYS A 99 -1.09 -11.05 -2.34
CA LYS A 99 -1.42 -9.63 -2.21
C LYS A 99 -1.75 -9.31 -0.76
N LEU A 100 -1.23 -8.19 -0.28
CA LEU A 100 -1.61 -7.62 1.01
C LEU A 100 -2.94 -6.88 0.87
N CYS A 101 -3.93 -7.28 1.66
CA CYS A 101 -5.28 -6.75 1.63
C CYS A 101 -5.60 -6.05 2.94
N GLN A 102 -6.07 -4.80 2.89
CA GLN A 102 -6.50 -4.04 4.07
C GLN A 102 -8.02 -4.11 4.26
N ILE A 103 -8.47 -4.28 5.50
CA ILE A 103 -9.89 -4.26 5.85
C ILE A 103 -10.21 -2.86 6.37
N VAL A 104 -10.91 -2.06 5.56
CA VAL A 104 -11.49 -0.78 5.99
C VAL A 104 -12.82 -1.09 6.68
N LEU A 105 -12.87 -0.93 8.00
CA LEU A 105 -14.13 -1.03 8.75
C LEU A 105 -14.99 0.20 8.43
N THR A 106 -15.85 0.11 7.41
CA THR A 106 -16.95 1.07 7.25
C THR A 106 -17.89 0.87 8.43
N ARG A 107 -17.91 1.84 9.35
CA ARG A 107 -18.95 1.94 10.39
C ARG A 107 -20.30 1.97 9.68
N GLY A 108 -21.17 1.00 9.99
CA GLY A 108 -22.56 0.96 9.56
C GLY A 108 -23.43 1.98 10.31
#